data_AF-A0A811UYS0-F1
#
_entry.id   AF-A0A811UYS0-F1
#
_cell.length_a   1.000
_cell.length_b   1.000
_cell.length_c   1.000
_cell.angle_alpha   90.00
_cell.angle_beta   90.00
_cell.angle_gamma   90.00
#
_symmetry.space_group_name_H-M   'P 1'
#
loop_
_entity.id
_entity.type
_entity.pdbx_description
1 polymer ?
#
loop_
_entity_poly.entity_id
_entity_poly.type
_entity_poly.pdbx_seq_one_letter_code
_entity_poly.pdbx_strand_id
1 'polypeptide(L)'
;MHGCCLRFAFIACLFSIAIARLYTRSELAATHLAAYVHKADGSARNIRPTPEAYNAERSTFFRYEESKGLGADIELNARELLANQIIMTAKTYEYEEGLVTPHLFKPSKHFFSVLEEISKTPLFSYLQLMPKGGVLHAHDTAVCSTDFLIELTYRENLWACEGSGALEAVSMRFAKSKPSLVINDTDCTWTLLAEMRARYSAAAVDEYLRERFTLYPKEKFLDNNEAWQSFMQIFGLLDGLLTYAPVWADYYYNALKEFRADGVQYLEFRSTLPKLYDLEDGNYTEMDTVRIYKETLDKFMADYPDFIGSKMIYAPLRNASPETVEKYISTCIEIKVSAIFFDILILCKTHITSRPYIRTLSLVSIWLAKKNSAVHSKISYHNYSACRPILISTSTPARPTGMALLLMRISLMLYYSAPSALGMVLLSPNIHSFCRR
;
A
#
# COMPACT_ATOMS: atom_id res chain seq x y z
N MET A 1 -21.87 -1.12 -53.99
CA MET A 1 -22.38 -0.46 -52.75
C MET A 1 -23.36 -1.35 -51.97
N HIS A 2 -23.12 -2.66 -51.81
CA HIS A 2 -24.02 -3.56 -51.05
C HIS A 2 -23.36 -4.32 -49.88
N GLY A 3 -22.04 -4.21 -49.69
CA GLY A 3 -21.32 -4.86 -48.57
C GLY A 3 -21.19 -4.01 -47.30
N CYS A 4 -21.47 -2.70 -47.36
CA CYS A 4 -21.24 -1.78 -46.24
C CYS A 4 -22.45 -1.73 -45.28
N CYS A 5 -23.68 -1.75 -45.79
CA CYS A 5 -24.89 -1.64 -44.97
C CYS A 5 -25.14 -2.84 -44.04
N LEU A 6 -24.74 -4.07 -44.43
CA LEU A 6 -24.95 -5.25 -43.59
C LEU A 6 -24.04 -5.27 -42.34
N ARG A 7 -22.82 -4.74 -42.44
CA ARG A 7 -21.87 -4.69 -41.31
C ARG A 7 -22.28 -3.66 -40.26
N PHE A 8 -22.83 -2.51 -40.67
CA PHE A 8 -23.35 -1.51 -39.73
C PHE A 8 -24.61 -1.97 -38.99
N ALA A 9 -25.50 -2.72 -39.66
CA ALA A 9 -26.70 -3.28 -39.02
C ALA A 9 -26.37 -4.33 -37.95
N PHE A 10 -25.35 -5.18 -38.19
CA PHE A 10 -24.92 -6.19 -37.22
C PHE A 10 -24.23 -5.57 -35.99
N ILE A 11 -23.40 -4.54 -36.19
CA ILE A 11 -22.74 -3.81 -35.09
C ILE A 11 -23.78 -3.05 -34.26
N ALA A 12 -24.75 -2.38 -34.90
CA ALA A 12 -25.83 -1.70 -34.19
C ALA A 12 -26.69 -2.68 -33.36
N CYS A 13 -26.99 -3.87 -33.89
CA CYS A 13 -27.76 -4.88 -33.16
C CYS A 13 -27.00 -5.44 -31.95
N LEU A 14 -25.68 -5.67 -32.07
CA LEU A 14 -24.83 -6.12 -30.95
C LEU A 14 -24.68 -5.03 -29.87
N PHE A 15 -24.54 -3.76 -30.26
CA PHE A 15 -24.54 -2.64 -29.32
C PHE A 15 -25.89 -2.46 -28.63
N SER A 16 -27.00 -2.61 -29.35
CA SER A 16 -28.35 -2.56 -28.76
C SER A 16 -28.62 -3.71 -27.80
N ILE A 17 -28.12 -4.93 -28.09
CA ILE A 17 -28.24 -6.08 -27.19
C ILE A 17 -27.36 -5.90 -25.94
N ALA A 18 -26.14 -5.36 -26.09
CA ALA A 18 -25.25 -5.09 -24.96
C ALA A 18 -25.79 -3.96 -24.06
N ILE A 19 -26.26 -2.85 -24.66
CA ILE A 19 -26.86 -1.73 -23.93
C ILE A 19 -28.18 -2.15 -23.28
N ALA A 20 -29.03 -2.94 -23.96
CA ALA A 20 -30.26 -3.48 -23.37
C ALA A 20 -29.96 -4.45 -22.21
N ARG A 21 -28.90 -5.27 -22.29
CA ARG A 21 -28.47 -6.16 -21.19
C ARG A 21 -27.87 -5.42 -20.00
N LEU A 22 -27.14 -4.33 -20.24
CA LEU A 22 -26.59 -3.47 -19.17
C LEU A 22 -27.70 -2.68 -18.46
N TYR A 23 -28.62 -2.06 -19.21
CA TYR A 23 -29.77 -1.35 -18.65
C TYR A 23 -30.73 -2.28 -17.90
N THR A 24 -31.05 -3.45 -18.46
CA THR A 24 -31.93 -4.43 -17.77
C THR A 24 -31.30 -4.98 -16.50
N ARG A 25 -29.97 -5.18 -16.42
CA ARG A 25 -29.30 -5.64 -15.19
C ARG A 25 -29.22 -4.57 -14.11
N SER A 26 -28.94 -3.30 -14.46
CA SER A 26 -28.94 -2.21 -13.47
C SER A 26 -30.35 -1.88 -12.98
N GLU A 27 -31.35 -1.95 -13.87
CA GLU A 27 -32.76 -1.79 -13.49
C GLU A 27 -33.27 -2.97 -12.67
N LEU A 28 -32.86 -4.23 -12.97
CA LEU A 28 -33.15 -5.37 -12.08
C LEU A 28 -32.55 -5.14 -10.69
N ALA A 29 -31.29 -4.72 -10.60
CA ALA A 29 -30.62 -4.47 -9.31
C ALA A 29 -31.31 -3.35 -8.51
N ALA A 30 -31.77 -2.28 -9.17
CA ALA A 30 -32.49 -1.18 -8.53
C ALA A 30 -33.95 -1.54 -8.16
N THR A 31 -34.64 -2.32 -8.99
CA THR A 31 -36.02 -2.78 -8.73
C THR A 31 -36.09 -3.83 -7.62
N HIS A 32 -35.08 -4.69 -7.47
CA HIS A 32 -35.00 -5.61 -6.34
C HIS A 32 -34.78 -4.90 -5.00
N LEU A 33 -34.03 -3.78 -4.98
CA LEU A 33 -33.90 -2.93 -3.79
C LEU A 33 -35.22 -2.23 -3.43
N ALA A 34 -35.98 -1.75 -4.42
CA ALA A 34 -37.31 -1.20 -4.20
C ALA A 34 -38.32 -2.25 -3.71
N ALA A 35 -38.16 -3.52 -4.08
CA ALA A 35 -38.94 -4.63 -3.56
C ALA A 35 -38.54 -5.06 -2.14
N TYR A 36 -37.29 -4.81 -1.73
CA TYR A 36 -36.75 -5.12 -0.39
C TYR A 36 -36.93 -3.96 0.61
N VAL A 37 -37.39 -2.78 0.17
CA VAL A 37 -37.98 -1.77 1.07
C VAL A 37 -39.25 -2.38 1.64
N HIS A 38 -39.08 -3.01 2.81
CA HIS A 38 -40.09 -3.50 3.73
C HIS A 38 -41.53 -3.18 3.28
N LYS A 39 -42.19 -4.14 2.61
CA LYS A 39 -43.65 -4.11 2.47
C LYS A 39 -44.24 -4.27 3.87
N ALA A 40 -44.35 -3.17 4.60
CA ALA A 40 -45.24 -3.05 5.75
C ALA A 40 -46.67 -2.97 5.22
N ASP A 41 -47.17 -4.06 4.65
CA ASP A 41 -48.59 -4.19 4.36
C ASP A 41 -49.26 -4.85 5.57
N GLY A 42 -50.00 -4.04 6.31
CA GLY A 42 -50.63 -4.34 7.59
C GLY A 42 -51.82 -5.32 7.52
N SER A 43 -51.80 -6.32 6.63
CA SER A 43 -52.84 -7.36 6.61
C SER A 43 -52.41 -8.77 6.16
N ALA A 44 -51.13 -9.03 5.90
CA ALA A 44 -50.66 -10.38 5.60
C ALA A 44 -50.43 -11.16 6.90
N ARG A 45 -51.30 -12.15 7.15
CA ARG A 45 -51.10 -13.18 8.18
C ARG A 45 -49.65 -13.71 8.10
N ASN A 46 -49.02 -13.94 9.26
CA ASN A 46 -47.72 -14.60 9.44
C ASN A 46 -47.69 -16.01 8.81
N ILE A 47 -47.68 -16.10 7.48
CA ILE A 47 -47.55 -17.35 6.74
C ILE A 47 -46.07 -17.52 6.47
N ARG A 48 -45.48 -18.54 7.10
CA ARG A 48 -44.10 -18.94 6.84
C ARG A 48 -43.96 -19.26 5.34
N PRO A 49 -42.97 -18.69 4.63
CA PRO A 49 -42.75 -19.02 3.23
C PRO A 49 -42.52 -20.53 3.07
N THR A 50 -42.92 -21.09 1.93
CA THR A 50 -42.61 -22.50 1.63
C THR A 50 -41.10 -22.68 1.49
N PRO A 51 -40.57 -23.90 1.70
CA PRO A 51 -39.14 -24.17 1.51
C PRO A 51 -38.62 -23.74 0.13
N GLU A 52 -39.42 -23.89 -0.93
CA GLU A 52 -39.07 -23.47 -2.30
C GLU A 52 -38.99 -21.95 -2.41
N ALA A 53 -39.97 -21.22 -1.86
CA ALA A 53 -39.98 -19.76 -1.86
C ALA A 53 -38.79 -19.20 -1.08
N TYR A 54 -38.50 -19.77 0.10
CA TYR A 54 -37.32 -19.42 0.88
C TYR A 54 -36.01 -19.70 0.12
N ASN A 55 -35.88 -20.87 -0.51
CA ASN A 55 -34.67 -21.23 -1.27
C ASN A 55 -34.47 -20.34 -2.49
N ALA A 56 -35.55 -19.92 -3.17
CA ALA A 56 -35.48 -18.98 -4.30
C ALA A 56 -35.05 -17.57 -3.85
N GLU A 57 -35.60 -17.09 -2.73
CA GLU A 57 -35.21 -15.81 -2.13
C GLU A 57 -33.75 -15.84 -1.65
N ARG A 58 -33.36 -16.90 -0.93
CA ARG A 58 -31.98 -17.16 -0.50
C ARG A 58 -31.00 -17.19 -1.67
N SER A 59 -31.33 -17.89 -2.75
CA SER A 59 -30.48 -17.96 -3.95
C SER A 59 -30.38 -16.61 -4.68
N THR A 60 -31.43 -15.79 -4.61
CA THR A 60 -31.41 -14.44 -5.15
C THR A 60 -30.51 -13.52 -4.33
N PHE A 61 -30.57 -13.64 -3.00
CA PHE A 61 -29.69 -12.92 -2.10
C PHE A 61 -28.21 -13.28 -2.33
N PHE A 62 -27.85 -14.56 -2.44
CA PHE A 62 -26.46 -14.96 -2.71
C PHE A 62 -25.93 -14.42 -4.04
N ARG A 63 -26.71 -14.54 -5.12
CA ARG A 63 -26.31 -13.97 -6.42
C ARG A 63 -26.15 -12.46 -6.36
N TYR A 64 -26.96 -11.79 -5.56
CA TYR A 64 -26.81 -10.36 -5.32
C TYR A 64 -25.50 -10.04 -4.60
N GLU A 65 -25.17 -10.74 -3.49
CA GLU A 65 -23.91 -10.55 -2.79
C GLU A 65 -22.70 -10.84 -3.69
N GLU A 66 -22.73 -11.95 -4.43
CA GLU A 66 -21.70 -12.31 -5.41
C GLU A 66 -21.50 -11.20 -6.43
N SER A 67 -22.58 -10.59 -6.94
CA SER A 67 -22.52 -9.48 -7.90
C SER A 67 -21.91 -8.18 -7.35
N LYS A 68 -21.74 -8.06 -6.03
CA LYS A 68 -21.07 -6.93 -5.38
C LYS A 68 -19.59 -7.18 -5.11
N GLY A 69 -19.10 -8.40 -5.34
CA GLY A 69 -17.69 -8.74 -5.20
C GLY A 69 -16.82 -7.98 -6.21
N LEU A 70 -15.57 -7.70 -5.82
CA LEU A 70 -14.58 -7.13 -6.73
C LEU A 70 -14.34 -8.10 -7.89
N GLY A 71 -14.55 -7.63 -9.13
CA GLY A 71 -14.36 -8.43 -10.34
C GLY A 71 -15.51 -9.39 -10.67
N ALA A 72 -16.66 -9.28 -10.01
CA ALA A 72 -17.82 -10.17 -10.24
C ALA A 72 -18.43 -10.08 -11.65
N ASP A 73 -18.16 -9.00 -12.37
CA ASP A 73 -18.60 -8.75 -13.74
C ASP A 73 -17.63 -9.30 -14.80
N ILE A 74 -16.47 -9.83 -14.39
CA ILE A 74 -15.50 -10.44 -15.29
C ILE A 74 -16.03 -11.79 -15.79
N GLU A 75 -16.22 -11.89 -17.11
CA GLU A 75 -16.60 -13.15 -17.76
C GLU A 75 -15.36 -14.00 -18.05
N LEU A 76 -15.26 -15.15 -17.37
CA LEU A 76 -14.15 -16.08 -17.54
C LEU A 76 -14.35 -17.00 -18.75
N ASN A 77 -13.31 -17.18 -19.54
CA ASN A 77 -13.27 -18.17 -20.61
C ASN A 77 -13.03 -19.59 -20.07
N ALA A 78 -13.12 -20.61 -20.94
CA ALA A 78 -13.00 -22.02 -20.54
C ALA A 78 -11.67 -22.38 -19.84
N ARG A 79 -10.55 -21.74 -20.21
CA ARG A 79 -9.25 -21.98 -19.57
C ARG A 79 -9.17 -21.27 -18.22
N GLU A 80 -9.69 -20.05 -18.12
CA GLU A 80 -9.76 -19.30 -16.88
C GLU A 80 -10.68 -19.96 -15.86
N LEU A 81 -11.78 -20.57 -16.29
CA LEU A 81 -12.65 -21.38 -15.43
C LEU A 81 -11.91 -22.58 -14.83
N LEU A 82 -11.09 -23.26 -15.64
CA LEU A 82 -10.26 -24.37 -15.17
C LEU A 82 -9.20 -23.89 -14.17
N ALA A 83 -8.51 -22.78 -14.47
CA ALA A 83 -7.53 -22.18 -13.57
C ALA A 83 -8.19 -21.75 -12.24
N ASN A 84 -9.35 -21.09 -12.32
CA ASN A 84 -10.13 -20.69 -11.15
C ASN A 84 -10.54 -21.91 -10.31
N GLN A 85 -10.93 -23.02 -10.94
CA GLN A 85 -11.24 -24.26 -10.21
C GLN A 85 -10.03 -24.74 -9.39
N ILE A 86 -8.83 -24.78 -9.98
CA ILE A 86 -7.60 -25.21 -9.31
C ILE A 86 -7.26 -24.27 -8.13
N ILE A 87 -7.30 -22.95 -8.36
CA ILE A 87 -7.01 -21.94 -7.33
C ILE A 87 -8.02 -22.03 -6.18
N MET A 88 -9.31 -22.13 -6.52
CA MET A 88 -10.37 -22.22 -5.52
C MET A 88 -10.32 -23.53 -4.74
N THR A 89 -9.93 -24.65 -5.35
CA THR A 89 -9.71 -25.90 -4.61
C THR A 89 -8.60 -25.74 -3.58
N ALA A 90 -7.45 -25.16 -3.93
CA ALA A 90 -6.36 -24.93 -2.97
C ALA A 90 -6.77 -23.94 -1.86
N LYS A 91 -7.47 -22.85 -2.23
CA LYS A 91 -7.99 -21.87 -1.26
C LYS A 91 -8.99 -22.48 -0.28
N THR A 92 -9.96 -23.24 -0.80
CA THR A 92 -10.99 -23.89 0.03
C THR A 92 -10.37 -24.91 0.96
N TYR A 93 -9.39 -25.69 0.50
CA TYR A 93 -8.64 -26.61 1.36
C TYR A 93 -7.97 -25.89 2.54
N GLU A 94 -7.21 -24.80 2.27
CA GLU A 94 -6.57 -24.02 3.35
C GLU A 94 -7.59 -23.41 4.32
N TYR A 95 -8.76 -23.00 3.81
CA TYR A 95 -9.82 -22.44 4.63
C TYR A 95 -10.51 -23.50 5.49
N GLU A 96 -10.83 -24.66 4.95
CA GLU A 96 -11.45 -25.78 5.65
C GLU A 96 -10.55 -26.32 6.76
N GLU A 97 -9.25 -26.48 6.51
CA GLU A 97 -8.26 -26.82 7.53
C GLU A 97 -8.25 -25.78 8.67
N GLY A 98 -8.36 -24.50 8.32
CA GLY A 98 -8.51 -23.41 9.27
C GLY A 98 -9.82 -23.44 10.07
N LEU A 99 -10.92 -23.93 9.50
CA LEU A 99 -12.18 -24.09 10.24
C LEU A 99 -12.14 -25.26 11.22
N VAL A 100 -11.52 -26.38 10.82
CA VAL A 100 -11.33 -27.56 11.67
C VAL A 100 -10.36 -27.23 12.81
N THR A 101 -9.28 -26.51 12.50
CA THR A 101 -8.24 -26.16 13.45
C THR A 101 -7.96 -24.65 13.45
N PRO A 102 -8.82 -23.81 14.09
CA PRO A 102 -8.73 -22.35 14.03
C PRO A 102 -7.37 -21.77 14.40
N HIS A 103 -6.68 -22.37 15.37
CA HIS A 103 -5.35 -21.92 15.78
C HIS A 103 -4.24 -22.23 14.76
N LEU A 104 -4.52 -22.91 13.65
CA LEU A 104 -3.61 -23.13 12.52
C LEU A 104 -3.98 -22.28 11.30
N PHE A 105 -5.04 -21.48 11.36
CA PHE A 105 -5.43 -20.61 10.26
C PHE A 105 -4.43 -19.47 10.08
N LYS A 106 -3.55 -19.62 9.09
CA LYS A 106 -2.38 -18.75 8.87
C LYS A 106 -2.74 -17.25 8.79
N PRO A 107 -3.80 -16.83 8.06
CA PRO A 107 -4.16 -15.41 7.97
C PRO A 107 -4.58 -14.75 9.30
N SER A 108 -4.92 -15.53 10.33
CA SER A 108 -5.24 -14.98 11.66
C SER A 108 -4.04 -14.82 12.59
N LYS A 109 -2.85 -15.27 12.18
CA LYS A 109 -1.62 -15.20 12.97
C LYS A 109 -0.77 -14.01 12.60
N HIS A 110 0.16 -13.66 13.50
CA HIS A 110 1.19 -12.69 13.18
C HIS A 110 2.03 -13.20 11.99
N PHE A 111 2.25 -12.37 10.98
CA PHE A 111 2.91 -12.77 9.72
C PHE A 111 4.25 -13.48 9.94
N PHE A 112 5.07 -13.01 10.87
CA PHE A 112 6.38 -13.61 11.17
C PHE A 112 6.26 -15.08 11.63
N SER A 113 5.22 -15.44 12.37
CA SER A 113 5.01 -16.81 12.86
C SER A 113 4.62 -17.79 11.75
N VAL A 114 4.12 -17.29 10.61
CA VAL A 114 3.56 -18.13 9.54
C VAL A 114 4.24 -17.92 8.19
N LEU A 115 5.22 -17.02 8.09
CA LEU A 115 5.89 -16.67 6.84
C LEU A 115 6.42 -17.91 6.11
N GLU A 116 7.15 -18.76 6.81
CA GLU A 116 7.73 -19.99 6.24
C GLU A 116 6.67 -21.03 5.89
N GLU A 117 5.53 -21.05 6.60
CA GLU A 117 4.44 -21.97 6.29
C GLU A 117 3.62 -21.50 5.09
N ILE A 118 3.42 -20.18 4.93
CA ILE A 118 2.75 -19.57 3.77
C ILE A 118 3.57 -19.84 2.51
N SER A 119 4.89 -19.68 2.57
CA SER A 119 5.76 -19.87 1.39
C SER A 119 5.73 -21.30 0.84
N LYS A 120 5.32 -22.28 1.66
CA LYS A 120 5.21 -23.70 1.29
C LYS A 120 3.84 -24.08 0.74
N THR A 121 2.84 -23.18 0.76
CA THR A 121 1.49 -23.59 0.34
C THR A 121 1.33 -23.61 -1.19
N PRO A 122 0.54 -24.55 -1.73
CA PRO A 122 0.20 -24.55 -3.15
C PRO A 122 -0.44 -23.24 -3.59
N LEU A 123 -1.33 -22.67 -2.77
CA LEU A 123 -2.00 -21.40 -3.10
C LEU A 123 -0.97 -20.29 -3.29
N PHE A 124 0.00 -20.14 -2.37
CA PHE A 124 1.03 -19.13 -2.51
C PHE A 124 1.88 -19.33 -3.77
N SER A 125 2.24 -20.58 -4.10
CA SER A 125 2.97 -20.89 -5.34
C SER A 125 2.19 -20.48 -6.60
N TYR A 126 0.85 -20.60 -6.60
CA TYR A 126 0.02 -20.13 -7.71
C TYR A 126 0.00 -18.60 -7.78
N LEU A 127 -0.11 -17.93 -6.63
CA LEU A 127 -0.08 -16.48 -6.55
C LEU A 127 1.25 -15.89 -7.03
N GLN A 128 2.38 -16.57 -6.75
CA GLN A 128 3.70 -16.17 -7.25
C GLN A 128 3.77 -16.17 -8.78
N LEU A 129 3.10 -17.12 -9.44
CA LEU A 129 3.05 -17.21 -10.90
C LEU A 129 2.12 -16.18 -11.57
N MET A 130 1.23 -15.53 -10.83
CA MET A 130 0.30 -14.56 -11.40
C MET A 130 1.03 -13.30 -11.89
N PRO A 131 0.68 -12.75 -13.07
CA PRO A 131 1.10 -11.41 -13.44
C PRO A 131 0.33 -10.39 -12.59
N LYS A 132 0.98 -9.85 -11.56
CA LYS A 132 0.33 -9.01 -10.54
C LYS A 132 0.08 -7.57 -11.02
N GLY A 133 0.49 -7.23 -12.24
CA GLY A 133 0.37 -5.89 -12.78
C GLY A 133 1.39 -4.96 -12.14
N GLY A 134 0.94 -4.01 -11.31
CA GLY A 134 1.80 -2.97 -10.74
C GLY A 134 1.76 -2.89 -9.22
N VAL A 135 2.92 -2.64 -8.61
CA VAL A 135 3.02 -2.24 -7.20
C VAL A 135 2.93 -0.72 -7.13
N LEU A 136 1.83 -0.20 -6.57
CA LEU A 136 1.53 1.23 -6.56
C LEU A 136 1.84 1.91 -5.20
N HIS A 137 2.45 1.18 -4.28
CA HIS A 137 2.81 1.68 -2.96
C HIS A 137 4.04 0.92 -2.45
N ALA A 138 5.20 1.51 -2.66
CA ALA A 138 6.46 1.05 -2.08
C ALA A 138 7.25 2.24 -1.51
N HIS A 139 8.24 1.96 -0.68
CA HIS A 139 9.19 2.95 -0.17
C HIS A 139 10.59 2.57 -0.65
N ASP A 140 11.31 3.52 -1.24
CA ASP A 140 12.60 3.32 -1.92
C ASP A 140 13.65 2.52 -1.15
N THR A 141 13.67 2.60 0.18
CA THR A 141 14.67 1.94 1.04
C THR A 141 14.17 0.62 1.65
N ALA A 142 12.99 0.15 1.25
CA ALA A 142 12.32 -1.03 1.80
C ALA A 142 11.75 -1.95 0.70
N VAL A 143 12.50 -2.14 -0.40
CA VAL A 143 12.04 -2.89 -1.58
C VAL A 143 12.93 -4.06 -2.00
N CYS A 144 14.13 -4.19 -1.45
CA CYS A 144 14.98 -5.36 -1.67
C CYS A 144 14.92 -6.35 -0.52
N SER A 145 15.19 -7.61 -0.84
CA SER A 145 15.45 -8.69 0.11
C SER A 145 16.61 -8.38 1.06
N THR A 146 16.51 -8.94 2.27
CA THR A 146 17.61 -8.89 3.25
C THR A 146 18.85 -9.62 2.74
N ASP A 147 18.68 -10.67 1.95
CA ASP A 147 19.80 -11.38 1.32
C ASP A 147 20.65 -10.44 0.47
N PHE A 148 20.02 -9.65 -0.40
CA PHE A 148 20.74 -8.68 -1.21
C PHE A 148 21.39 -7.59 -0.36
N LEU A 149 20.74 -7.13 0.72
CA LEU A 149 21.36 -6.19 1.66
C LEU A 149 22.64 -6.76 2.28
N ILE A 150 22.64 -8.04 2.67
CA ILE A 150 23.83 -8.71 3.20
C ILE A 150 24.92 -8.80 2.13
N GLU A 151 24.59 -9.15 0.89
CA GLU A 151 25.55 -9.16 -0.22
C GLU A 151 26.22 -7.79 -0.43
N LEU A 152 25.45 -6.69 -0.34
CA LEU A 152 26.00 -5.33 -0.44
C LEU A 152 27.04 -5.04 0.65
N THR A 153 26.92 -5.67 1.82
CA THR A 153 27.86 -5.47 2.92
C THR A 153 29.21 -6.18 2.74
N TYR A 154 29.36 -6.99 1.69
CA TYR A 154 30.66 -7.58 1.32
C TYR A 154 31.53 -6.68 0.45
N ARG A 155 31.02 -5.51 0.04
CA ARG A 155 31.79 -4.54 -0.75
C ARG A 155 32.98 -3.99 0.04
N GLU A 156 34.08 -3.75 -0.67
CA GLU A 156 35.27 -3.12 -0.11
C GLU A 156 34.97 -1.71 0.40
N ASN A 157 35.82 -1.22 1.32
CA ASN A 157 35.73 0.12 1.90
C ASN A 157 34.47 0.38 2.73
N LEU A 158 33.69 -0.65 3.09
CA LEU A 158 32.59 -0.52 4.03
C LEU A 158 33.11 -0.56 5.46
N TRP A 159 32.88 0.53 6.19
CA TRP A 159 33.19 0.66 7.61
C TRP A 159 31.93 0.50 8.45
N ALA A 160 32.08 -0.10 9.62
CA ALA A 160 31.07 -0.12 10.68
C ALA A 160 31.55 0.72 11.87
N CYS A 161 30.66 1.53 12.42
CA CYS A 161 30.84 2.26 13.66
C CYS A 161 30.44 1.31 14.78
N GLU A 162 31.43 0.65 15.38
CA GLU A 162 31.21 -0.35 16.42
C GLU A 162 31.01 0.31 17.78
N GLY A 163 29.88 0.02 18.40
CA GLY A 163 29.53 0.48 19.74
C GLY A 163 30.29 -0.26 20.84
N SER A 164 29.83 -0.06 22.08
CA SER A 164 30.44 -0.69 23.26
C SER A 164 30.12 -2.18 23.41
N GLY A 165 29.07 -2.67 22.76
CA GLY A 165 28.67 -4.07 22.78
C GLY A 165 29.53 -4.96 21.87
N ALA A 166 29.64 -6.24 22.23
CA ALA A 166 30.22 -7.23 21.33
C ALA A 166 29.32 -7.37 20.09
N LEU A 167 29.91 -7.26 18.90
CA LEU A 167 29.20 -7.36 17.62
C LEU A 167 28.07 -6.31 17.48
N GLU A 168 28.33 -5.06 17.84
CA GLU A 168 27.34 -3.97 17.77
C GLU A 168 27.71 -2.95 16.69
N ALA A 169 27.02 -2.96 15.54
CA ALA A 169 27.14 -1.91 14.53
C ALA A 169 26.05 -0.84 14.72
N VAL A 170 26.46 0.38 15.05
CA VAL A 170 25.56 1.53 15.25
C VAL A 170 25.27 2.23 13.93
N SER A 171 26.26 2.28 13.04
CA SER A 171 26.15 2.89 11.71
C SER A 171 27.14 2.23 10.75
N MET A 172 26.93 2.45 9.45
CA MET A 172 27.82 2.00 8.39
C MET A 172 28.19 3.18 7.49
N ARG A 173 29.36 3.12 6.84
CA ARG A 173 29.80 4.15 5.89
C ARG A 173 30.82 3.59 4.90
N PHE A 174 30.64 3.85 3.62
CA PHE A 174 31.71 3.63 2.63
C PHE A 174 32.72 4.77 2.69
N ALA A 175 34.01 4.46 2.81
CA ALA A 175 35.07 5.47 2.81
C ALA A 175 36.44 4.86 2.48
N LYS A 176 37.30 5.60 1.75
CA LYS A 176 38.67 5.14 1.42
C LYS A 176 39.56 5.03 2.66
N SER A 177 39.40 5.96 3.58
CA SER A 177 40.11 6.01 4.86
C SER A 177 39.12 5.93 6.00
N LYS A 178 39.63 5.60 7.20
CA LYS A 178 38.82 5.55 8.43
C LYS A 178 37.97 6.82 8.56
N PRO A 179 36.63 6.71 8.64
CA PRO A 179 35.75 7.84 8.79
C PRO A 179 36.03 8.63 10.08
N SER A 180 35.86 9.96 10.03
CA SER A 180 35.90 10.86 11.18
C SER A 180 34.50 11.36 11.60
N LEU A 181 33.45 10.72 11.08
CA LEU A 181 32.06 11.10 11.36
C LEU A 181 31.66 10.70 12.79
N VAL A 182 31.05 11.65 13.50
CA VAL A 182 30.46 11.43 14.83
C VAL A 182 28.99 11.07 14.64
N ILE A 183 28.56 9.95 15.21
CA ILE A 183 27.19 9.43 15.09
C ILE A 183 26.43 9.70 16.39
N ASN A 184 25.50 10.67 16.37
CA ASN A 184 24.55 10.96 17.47
C ASN A 184 25.17 10.95 18.87
N ASP A 185 26.35 11.57 19.04
CA ASP A 185 27.11 11.60 20.30
C ASP A 185 27.43 10.22 20.91
N THR A 186 27.36 9.16 20.10
CA THR A 186 27.72 7.79 20.49
C THR A 186 29.22 7.61 20.33
N ASP A 187 29.87 7.18 21.41
CA ASP A 187 31.27 6.75 21.34
C ASP A 187 31.34 5.41 20.61
N CYS A 188 31.87 5.43 19.39
CA CYS A 188 32.04 4.25 18.58
C CYS A 188 33.39 4.27 17.86
N THR A 189 33.91 3.09 17.55
CA THR A 189 35.13 2.96 16.79
C THR A 189 34.82 2.49 15.38
N TRP A 190 35.19 3.30 14.38
CA TRP A 190 35.12 2.87 12.99
C TRP A 190 36.16 1.79 12.70
N THR A 191 35.69 0.63 12.24
CA THR A 191 36.50 -0.49 11.74
C THR A 191 35.96 -0.96 10.40
N LEU A 192 36.80 -1.60 9.58
CA LEU A 192 36.31 -2.20 8.34
C LEU A 192 35.39 -3.38 8.67
N LEU A 193 34.27 -3.50 7.97
CA LEU A 193 33.34 -4.59 8.19
C LEU A 193 34.00 -5.96 7.86
N ALA A 194 34.96 -5.98 6.95
CA ALA A 194 35.82 -7.14 6.69
C ALA A 194 36.66 -7.55 7.92
N GLU A 195 37.18 -6.58 8.69
CA GLU A 195 37.91 -6.86 9.94
C GLU A 195 36.96 -7.35 11.04
N MET A 196 35.75 -6.78 11.12
CA MET A 196 34.71 -7.27 12.02
C MET A 196 34.37 -8.74 11.74
N ARG A 197 34.24 -9.12 10.46
CA ARG A 197 34.07 -10.53 10.03
C ARG A 197 35.28 -11.40 10.36
N ALA A 198 36.50 -10.88 10.26
CA ALA A 198 37.69 -11.62 10.65
C ALA A 198 37.74 -11.90 12.16
N ARG A 199 37.22 -10.99 13.00
CA ARG A 199 37.18 -11.14 14.46
C ARG A 199 36.06 -12.06 14.95
N TYR A 200 34.85 -11.95 14.37
CA TYR A 200 33.65 -12.64 14.87
C TYR A 200 33.15 -13.78 13.98
N SER A 201 33.80 -14.05 12.85
CA SER A 201 33.34 -14.87 11.71
C SER A 201 32.30 -14.17 10.82
N ALA A 202 32.33 -14.49 9.52
CA ALA A 202 31.38 -13.98 8.55
C ALA A 202 29.93 -14.38 8.89
N ALA A 203 29.71 -15.63 9.29
CA ALA A 203 28.39 -16.14 9.62
C ALA A 203 27.74 -15.39 10.80
N ALA A 204 28.51 -15.09 11.86
CA ALA A 204 27.99 -14.37 13.01
C ALA A 204 27.64 -12.92 12.67
N VAL A 205 28.49 -12.22 11.90
CA VAL A 205 28.22 -10.85 11.45
C VAL A 205 27.01 -10.81 10.53
N ASP A 206 26.90 -11.75 9.59
CA ASP A 206 25.78 -11.79 8.66
C ASP A 206 24.46 -12.06 9.38
N GLU A 207 24.42 -12.99 10.33
CA GLU A 207 23.23 -13.24 11.15
C GLU A 207 22.82 -12.01 11.96
N TYR A 208 23.80 -11.36 12.60
CA TYR A 208 23.56 -10.11 13.33
C TYR A 208 22.96 -9.02 12.43
N LEU A 209 23.52 -8.81 11.23
CA LEU A 209 23.01 -7.82 10.29
C LEU A 209 21.61 -8.19 9.78
N ARG A 210 21.32 -9.48 9.54
CA ARG A 210 19.99 -9.95 9.12
C ARG A 210 18.92 -9.59 10.13
N GLU A 211 19.18 -9.84 11.42
CA GLU A 211 18.26 -9.47 12.50
C GLU A 211 18.04 -7.96 12.60
N ARG A 212 19.07 -7.16 12.30
CA ARG A 212 19.02 -5.68 12.41
C ARG A 212 18.49 -4.97 11.16
N PHE A 213 18.46 -5.65 10.01
CA PHE A 213 17.91 -5.12 8.76
C PHE A 213 16.40 -5.36 8.61
N THR A 214 15.77 -6.05 9.55
CA THR A 214 14.33 -6.36 9.49
C THR A 214 13.67 -6.27 10.86
N LEU A 215 12.33 -6.33 10.89
CA LEU A 215 11.59 -6.54 12.13
C LEU A 215 11.43 -8.02 12.48
N TYR A 216 11.71 -8.92 11.54
CA TYR A 216 11.59 -10.36 11.73
C TYR A 216 12.75 -10.88 12.61
N PRO A 217 12.50 -11.77 13.58
CA PRO A 217 11.22 -12.40 13.94
C PRO A 217 10.51 -11.73 15.14
N LYS A 218 10.79 -10.47 15.49
CA LYS A 218 10.20 -9.81 16.68
C LYS A 218 8.69 -9.58 16.50
N GLU A 219 7.88 -10.46 17.07
CA GLU A 219 6.40 -10.41 16.98
C GLU A 219 5.73 -9.48 17.98
N LYS A 220 6.36 -9.27 19.15
CA LYS A 220 5.76 -8.57 20.27
C LYS A 220 6.44 -7.22 20.49
N PHE A 221 5.60 -6.19 20.47
CA PHE A 221 5.92 -4.83 20.86
C PHE A 221 4.93 -4.42 21.95
N LEU A 222 5.38 -3.58 22.89
CA LEU A 222 4.57 -3.01 23.94
C LEU A 222 3.45 -2.15 23.35
N ASP A 223 3.78 -1.35 22.34
CA ASP A 223 2.84 -0.52 21.61
C ASP A 223 3.34 -0.19 20.19
N ASN A 224 2.54 0.58 19.46
CA ASN A 224 2.90 1.04 18.11
C ASN A 224 4.14 1.95 18.10
N ASN A 225 4.46 2.64 19.20
CA ASN A 225 5.62 3.52 19.26
C ASN A 225 6.91 2.71 19.35
N GLU A 226 6.94 1.64 20.14
CA GLU A 226 8.11 0.75 20.22
C GLU A 226 8.34 0.03 18.88
N ALA A 227 7.26 -0.43 18.23
CA ALA A 227 7.34 -0.99 16.89
C ALA A 227 7.91 0.02 15.88
N TRP A 228 7.43 1.26 15.92
CA TRP A 228 7.91 2.34 15.07
C TRP A 228 9.37 2.72 15.33
N GLN A 229 9.79 2.75 16.61
CA GLN A 229 11.18 3.01 16.98
C GLN A 229 12.10 1.90 16.44
N SER A 230 11.72 0.64 16.61
CA SER A 230 12.45 -0.52 16.06
C SER A 230 12.53 -0.43 14.54
N PHE A 231 11.42 -0.07 13.88
CA PHE A 231 11.36 0.11 12.44
C PHE A 231 12.28 1.23 11.94
N MET A 232 12.30 2.37 12.62
CA MET A 232 13.16 3.50 12.23
C MET A 232 14.65 3.24 12.48
N GLN A 233 15.01 2.43 13.48
CA GLN A 233 16.40 2.02 13.72
C GLN A 233 16.98 1.24 12.54
N ILE A 234 16.17 0.41 11.86
CA ILE A 234 16.59 -0.32 10.65
C ILE A 234 17.09 0.67 9.59
N PHE A 235 16.29 1.70 9.28
CA PHE A 235 16.68 2.70 8.28
C PHE A 235 17.85 3.57 8.73
N GLY A 236 18.01 3.82 10.02
CA GLY A 236 19.18 4.52 10.55
C GLY A 236 20.48 3.74 10.32
N LEU A 237 20.44 2.42 10.48
CA LEU A 237 21.59 1.56 10.22
C LEU A 237 21.85 1.40 8.71
N LEU A 238 20.79 1.24 7.91
CA LEU A 238 20.89 1.11 6.45
C LEU A 238 21.28 2.40 5.74
N ASP A 239 21.12 3.57 6.36
CA ASP A 239 21.32 4.88 5.73
C ASP A 239 22.68 4.98 5.04
N GLY A 240 23.76 4.76 5.77
CA GLY A 240 25.10 4.84 5.20
C GLY A 240 25.46 3.67 4.28
N LEU A 241 24.77 2.52 4.36
CA LEU A 241 24.95 1.45 3.37
C LEU A 241 24.30 1.84 2.04
N LEU A 242 23.04 2.26 2.07
CA LEU A 242 22.25 2.49 0.86
C LEU A 242 22.59 3.81 0.18
N THR A 243 22.79 4.90 0.92
CA THR A 243 22.98 6.24 0.34
C THR A 243 24.33 6.44 -0.37
N TYR A 244 25.20 5.42 -0.40
CA TYR A 244 26.36 5.39 -1.26
C TYR A 244 25.93 5.24 -2.72
N ALA A 245 26.24 6.21 -3.59
CA ALA A 245 25.64 6.35 -4.92
C ALA A 245 25.75 5.08 -5.81
N PRO A 246 26.89 4.35 -5.85
CA PRO A 246 26.97 3.09 -6.58
C PRO A 246 26.07 2.00 -6.01
N VAL A 247 25.94 1.91 -4.68
CA VAL A 247 25.02 0.96 -4.03
C VAL A 247 23.57 1.36 -4.30
N TRP A 248 23.23 2.64 -4.30
CA TRP A 248 21.87 3.10 -4.58
C TRP A 248 21.37 2.65 -5.96
N ALA A 249 22.22 2.75 -6.99
CA ALA A 249 21.90 2.28 -8.34
C ALA A 249 21.70 0.75 -8.36
N ASP A 250 22.63 0.00 -7.78
CA ASP A 250 22.56 -1.47 -7.75
C ASP A 250 21.36 -1.98 -6.93
N TYR A 251 21.06 -1.30 -5.83
CA TYR A 251 19.90 -1.56 -4.99
C TYR A 251 18.60 -1.39 -5.77
N TYR A 252 18.42 -0.27 -6.46
CA TYR A 252 17.21 -0.05 -7.25
C TYR A 252 17.11 -1.04 -8.42
N TYR A 253 18.22 -1.34 -9.10
CA TYR A 253 18.24 -2.35 -10.17
C TYR A 253 17.83 -3.73 -9.65
N ASN A 254 18.35 -4.15 -8.49
CA ASN A 254 17.99 -5.43 -7.89
C ASN A 254 16.53 -5.47 -7.41
N ALA A 255 16.02 -4.36 -6.84
CA ALA A 255 14.60 -4.26 -6.49
C ALA A 255 13.70 -4.54 -7.70
N LEU A 256 14.01 -3.95 -8.86
CA LEU A 256 13.27 -4.19 -10.10
C LEU A 256 13.37 -5.66 -10.55
N LYS A 257 14.53 -6.31 -10.39
CA LYS A 257 14.67 -7.76 -10.66
C LYS A 257 13.77 -8.60 -9.76
N GLU A 258 13.77 -8.33 -8.45
CA GLU A 258 12.98 -9.08 -7.47
C GLU A 258 11.47 -8.91 -7.73
N PHE A 259 11.01 -7.68 -8.01
CA PHE A 259 9.63 -7.43 -8.42
C PHE A 259 9.26 -8.17 -9.70
N ARG A 260 10.12 -8.10 -10.73
CA ARG A 260 9.88 -8.81 -11.99
C ARG A 260 9.82 -10.33 -11.79
N ALA A 261 10.66 -10.88 -10.90
CA ALA A 261 10.64 -12.30 -10.56
C ALA A 261 9.34 -12.75 -9.88
N ASP A 262 8.67 -11.85 -9.14
CA ASP A 262 7.32 -12.08 -8.56
C ASP A 262 6.18 -11.71 -9.53
N GLY A 263 6.45 -11.56 -10.83
CA GLY A 263 5.41 -11.27 -11.83
C GLY A 263 4.84 -9.85 -11.75
N VAL A 264 5.50 -8.93 -11.03
CA VAL A 264 5.20 -7.50 -11.08
C VAL A 264 5.83 -6.90 -12.32
N GLN A 265 5.05 -6.11 -13.05
CA GLN A 265 5.42 -5.55 -14.35
C GLN A 265 5.66 -4.04 -14.29
N TYR A 266 5.25 -3.38 -13.20
CA TYR A 266 5.32 -1.94 -13.02
C TYR A 266 5.49 -1.55 -11.55
N LEU A 267 6.27 -0.51 -11.25
CA LEU A 267 6.54 -0.06 -9.88
C LEU A 267 6.35 1.45 -9.69
N GLU A 268 5.46 1.85 -8.78
CA GLU A 268 5.44 3.19 -8.19
C GLU A 268 5.92 3.14 -6.74
N PHE A 269 6.98 3.90 -6.47
CA PHE A 269 7.60 3.93 -5.17
C PHE A 269 7.79 5.37 -4.68
N ARG A 270 7.86 5.53 -3.36
CA ARG A 270 8.02 6.82 -2.69
C ARG A 270 9.45 7.00 -2.26
N SER A 271 10.01 8.16 -2.56
CA SER A 271 11.36 8.54 -2.15
C SER A 271 11.38 9.88 -1.43
N THR A 272 12.19 9.97 -0.37
CA THR A 272 12.53 11.25 0.27
C THR A 272 13.60 12.01 -0.51
N LEU A 273 14.19 11.40 -1.55
CA LEU A 273 15.36 11.88 -2.27
C LEU A 273 16.52 12.20 -1.32
N PRO A 274 17.07 11.19 -0.63
CA PRO A 274 18.24 11.42 0.19
C PRO A 274 19.38 11.95 -0.68
N LYS A 275 20.21 12.81 -0.09
CA LYS A 275 21.47 13.20 -0.71
C LYS A 275 22.42 12.02 -0.60
N LEU A 276 22.86 11.56 -1.75
CA LEU A 276 23.79 10.45 -1.84
C LEU A 276 25.21 10.93 -1.55
N TYR A 277 26.15 9.99 -1.50
CA TYR A 277 27.56 10.29 -1.36
C TYR A 277 28.39 9.29 -2.14
N ASP A 278 29.67 9.60 -2.35
CA ASP A 278 30.66 8.68 -2.90
C ASP A 278 31.89 8.61 -1.99
N LEU A 279 32.93 7.91 -2.43
CA LEU A 279 34.16 7.75 -1.65
C LEU A 279 34.96 9.06 -1.47
N GLU A 280 34.67 10.09 -2.27
CA GLU A 280 35.27 11.41 -2.20
C GLU A 280 34.36 12.43 -1.49
N ASP A 281 33.23 11.98 -0.92
CA ASP A 281 32.17 12.80 -0.35
C ASP A 281 31.72 13.93 -1.30
N GLY A 282 31.49 13.58 -2.57
CA GLY A 282 31.00 14.50 -3.59
C GLY A 282 29.73 15.27 -3.20
N ASN A 283 29.55 16.46 -3.78
CA ASN A 283 28.38 17.30 -3.53
C ASN A 283 27.15 16.83 -4.33
N TYR A 284 26.51 15.75 -3.89
CA TYR A 284 25.26 15.26 -4.47
C TYR A 284 24.06 16.12 -4.04
N THR A 285 23.14 16.26 -4.98
CA THR A 285 21.84 16.91 -4.84
C THR A 285 20.70 15.89 -4.95
N GLU A 286 19.51 16.30 -4.56
CA GLU A 286 18.28 15.53 -4.74
C GLU A 286 18.06 15.15 -6.23
N MET A 287 18.51 15.99 -7.18
CA MET A 287 18.40 15.74 -8.61
C MET A 287 19.38 14.68 -9.12
N ASP A 288 20.54 14.50 -8.46
CA ASP A 288 21.46 13.41 -8.78
C ASP A 288 20.84 12.06 -8.44
N THR A 289 20.13 11.96 -7.31
CA THR A 289 19.37 10.77 -6.92
C THR A 289 18.29 10.44 -7.96
N VAL A 290 17.56 11.46 -8.44
CA VAL A 290 16.55 11.31 -9.50
C VAL A 290 17.18 10.83 -10.81
N ARG A 291 18.35 11.37 -11.18
CA ARG A 291 19.09 10.93 -12.36
C ARG A 291 19.51 9.47 -12.26
N ILE A 292 20.04 9.03 -11.11
CA ILE A 292 20.43 7.64 -10.89
C ILE A 292 19.23 6.69 -11.05
N TYR A 293 18.06 7.04 -10.52
CA TYR A 293 16.85 6.25 -10.75
C TYR A 293 16.54 6.10 -12.25
N LYS A 294 16.71 7.17 -13.03
CA LYS A 294 16.38 7.17 -14.45
C LYS A 294 17.33 6.32 -15.26
N GLU A 295 18.62 6.57 -15.08
CA GLU A 295 19.68 5.84 -15.77
C GLU A 295 19.61 4.35 -15.44
N THR A 296 19.32 4.01 -14.17
CA THR A 296 19.15 2.62 -13.74
C THR A 296 17.90 1.98 -14.33
N LEU A 297 16.76 2.70 -14.37
CA LEU A 297 15.55 2.18 -15.01
C LEU A 297 15.75 1.99 -16.52
N ASP A 298 16.37 2.94 -17.20
CA ASP A 298 16.63 2.86 -18.65
C ASP A 298 17.48 1.64 -18.97
N LYS A 299 18.54 1.41 -18.18
CA LYS A 299 19.35 0.20 -18.25
C LYS A 299 18.51 -1.05 -18.02
N PHE A 300 17.69 -1.08 -16.98
CA PHE A 300 16.84 -2.23 -16.66
C PHE A 300 15.83 -2.54 -17.77
N MET A 301 15.17 -1.53 -18.34
CA MET A 301 14.20 -1.72 -19.43
C MET A 301 14.89 -2.15 -20.74
N ALA A 302 16.16 -1.78 -20.95
CA ALA A 302 16.94 -2.30 -22.06
C ALA A 302 17.27 -3.80 -21.88
N ASP A 303 17.59 -4.21 -20.64
CA ASP A 303 17.87 -5.61 -20.30
C ASP A 303 16.58 -6.48 -20.27
N TYR A 304 15.44 -5.87 -19.89
CA TYR A 304 14.14 -6.53 -19.73
C TYR A 304 13.02 -5.74 -20.44
N PRO A 305 12.88 -5.89 -21.77
CA PRO A 305 11.88 -5.15 -22.56
C PRO A 305 10.42 -5.47 -22.23
N ASP A 306 10.16 -6.53 -21.46
CA ASP A 306 8.82 -6.92 -20.99
C ASP A 306 8.36 -6.15 -19.75
N PHE A 307 9.26 -5.44 -19.07
CA PHE A 307 8.91 -4.61 -17.92
C PHE A 307 8.31 -3.28 -18.39
N ILE A 308 7.15 -2.91 -17.85
CA ILE A 308 6.39 -1.72 -18.29
C ILE A 308 7.09 -0.44 -17.87
N GLY A 309 7.72 -0.43 -16.69
CA GLY A 309 8.52 0.69 -16.21
C GLY A 309 8.33 0.97 -14.73
N SER A 310 8.80 2.13 -14.28
CA SER A 310 8.65 2.56 -12.90
C SER A 310 8.51 4.08 -12.80
N LYS A 311 7.86 4.55 -11.75
CA LYS A 311 7.74 5.97 -11.41
C LYS A 311 8.07 6.21 -9.95
N MET A 312 8.73 7.35 -9.72
CA MET A 312 9.03 7.82 -8.38
C MET A 312 8.03 8.90 -7.96
N ILE A 313 7.51 8.78 -6.74
CA ILE A 313 6.69 9.76 -6.07
C ILE A 313 7.55 10.47 -5.01
N TYR A 314 7.72 11.80 -5.15
CA TYR A 314 8.46 12.58 -4.17
C TYR A 314 7.67 12.75 -2.86
N ALA A 315 8.19 12.17 -1.77
CA ALA A 315 7.49 12.03 -0.49
C ALA A 315 8.39 12.40 0.70
N PRO A 316 8.70 13.70 0.90
CA PRO A 316 9.53 14.14 2.01
C PRO A 316 8.81 14.04 3.38
N LEU A 317 9.54 14.29 4.46
CA LEU A 317 9.02 14.17 5.83
C LEU A 317 7.97 15.26 6.16
N ARG A 318 6.91 14.91 6.90
CA ARG A 318 5.86 15.86 7.36
C ARG A 318 6.35 16.89 8.36
N ASN A 319 7.24 16.50 9.27
CA ASN A 319 7.66 17.32 10.40
C ASN A 319 8.74 18.32 9.96
N ALA A 320 8.32 19.29 9.15
CA ALA A 320 9.18 20.25 8.49
C ALA A 320 8.70 21.67 8.79
N SER A 321 9.64 22.62 8.90
CA SER A 321 9.29 24.03 9.02
C SER A 321 8.63 24.54 7.72
N PRO A 322 7.87 25.65 7.75
CA PRO A 322 7.33 26.26 6.53
C PRO A 322 8.40 26.48 5.45
N GLU A 323 9.60 26.94 5.83
CA GLU A 323 10.72 27.19 4.92
C GLU A 323 11.22 25.89 4.28
N THR A 324 11.25 24.81 5.06
CA THR A 324 11.62 23.47 4.55
C THR A 324 10.57 22.95 3.56
N VAL A 325 9.28 23.22 3.80
CA VAL A 325 8.20 22.87 2.87
C VAL A 325 8.31 23.66 1.56
N GLU A 326 8.69 24.94 1.60
CA GLU A 326 8.98 25.71 0.38
C GLU A 326 10.13 25.11 -0.44
N LYS A 327 11.19 24.62 0.24
CA LYS A 327 12.27 23.88 -0.43
C LYS A 327 11.75 22.59 -1.07
N TYR A 328 10.90 21.83 -0.37
CA TYR A 328 10.29 20.62 -0.93
C TYR A 328 9.46 20.93 -2.18
N ILE A 329 8.66 21.99 -2.17
CA ILE A 329 7.86 22.39 -3.33
C ILE A 329 8.78 22.80 -4.50
N SER A 330 9.86 23.53 -4.22
CA SER A 330 10.83 23.93 -5.25
C SER A 330 11.48 22.71 -5.90
N THR A 331 11.92 21.74 -5.08
CA THR A 331 12.49 20.46 -5.55
C THR A 331 11.47 19.68 -6.39
N CYS A 332 10.22 19.61 -5.93
CA CYS A 332 9.12 18.97 -6.64
C CYS A 332 8.87 19.59 -8.04
N ILE A 333 8.97 20.91 -8.15
CA ILE A 333 8.82 21.64 -9.43
C ILE A 333 10.03 21.35 -10.33
N GLU A 334 11.23 21.31 -9.79
CA GLU A 334 12.45 21.03 -10.55
C GLU A 334 12.44 19.61 -11.16
N ILE A 335 12.04 18.60 -10.39
CA ILE A 335 11.86 17.22 -10.88
C ILE A 335 10.86 17.19 -12.03
N LYS A 336 9.73 17.88 -11.86
CA LYS A 336 8.66 18.01 -12.84
C LYS A 336 9.18 18.65 -14.14
N VAL A 337 9.91 19.75 -14.05
CA VAL A 337 10.45 20.46 -15.23
C VAL A 337 11.49 19.60 -15.95
N SER A 338 12.31 18.87 -15.21
CA SER A 338 13.37 18.02 -15.76
C SER A 338 12.84 16.78 -16.51
N ALA A 339 11.53 16.49 -16.40
CA ALA A 339 10.83 15.41 -17.08
C ALA A 339 11.40 14.00 -16.84
N ILE A 340 12.08 13.80 -15.71
CA ILE A 340 12.86 12.58 -15.48
C ILE A 340 11.97 11.40 -15.04
N PHE A 341 10.81 11.61 -14.41
CA PHE A 341 9.78 10.61 -14.08
C PHE A 341 8.45 11.31 -13.82
N PHE A 342 7.30 10.76 -14.21
CA PHE A 342 6.02 11.47 -13.98
C PHE A 342 4.86 10.63 -13.50
N ASP A 343 4.65 10.61 -12.19
CA ASP A 343 3.42 11.09 -11.55
C ASP A 343 3.81 11.60 -10.15
N ILE A 344 3.62 12.91 -9.91
CA ILE A 344 4.10 13.56 -8.68
C ILE A 344 2.92 13.87 -7.78
N LEU A 345 2.86 13.18 -6.64
CA LEU A 345 1.96 13.48 -5.54
C LEU A 345 2.79 13.77 -4.29
N ILE A 346 2.70 15.00 -3.78
CA ILE A 346 3.29 15.35 -2.47
C ILE A 346 2.46 14.63 -1.39
N LEU A 347 2.93 13.45 -0.99
CA LEU A 347 2.46 12.79 0.22
C LEU A 347 3.55 12.91 1.26
N CYS A 348 3.40 13.88 2.15
CA CYS A 348 4.29 13.97 3.29
C CYS A 348 4.17 12.66 4.13
N LYS A 349 5.25 12.14 4.73
CA LYS A 349 5.25 10.88 5.55
C LYS A 349 4.66 11.07 6.97
N THR A 350 3.84 10.15 7.48
CA THR A 350 3.17 10.26 8.80
C THR A 350 4.08 10.06 10.02
N HIS A 351 3.85 10.87 11.06
CA HIS A 351 4.18 10.58 12.47
C HIS A 351 2.85 10.47 13.23
N ILE A 352 2.70 9.47 14.12
CA ILE A 352 1.52 9.25 14.98
C ILE A 352 1.16 10.49 15.83
N THR A 353 2.10 11.41 16.01
CA THR A 353 1.97 12.64 16.82
C THR A 353 1.77 13.93 16.01
N SER A 354 1.58 13.85 14.68
CA SER A 354 1.61 15.05 13.82
C SER A 354 0.23 15.72 13.59
N ARG A 355 0.26 17.05 13.42
CA ARG A 355 -0.91 17.94 13.27
C ARG A 355 -1.88 17.47 12.18
N PRO A 356 -3.21 17.68 12.33
CA PRO A 356 -4.21 17.18 11.41
C PRO A 356 -4.03 17.71 9.98
N TYR A 357 -4.20 16.78 9.03
CA TYR A 357 -4.02 16.86 7.57
C TYR A 357 -4.72 18.05 6.87
N ILE A 358 -5.70 18.69 7.53
CA ILE A 358 -6.66 19.61 6.90
C ILE A 358 -6.17 21.07 6.83
N ARG A 359 -5.24 21.52 7.69
CA ARG A 359 -4.81 22.95 7.71
C ARG A 359 -3.56 23.26 6.88
N THR A 360 -2.65 22.30 6.69
CA THR A 360 -1.35 22.56 6.04
C THR A 360 -1.46 22.52 4.51
N LEU A 361 -2.28 21.61 3.96
CA LEU A 361 -2.48 21.51 2.51
C LEU A 361 -3.35 22.62 1.93
N SER A 362 -4.28 23.22 2.69
CA SER A 362 -5.08 24.33 2.15
C SER A 362 -4.17 25.50 1.79
N LEU A 363 -3.19 25.83 2.63
CA LEU A 363 -2.23 26.90 2.36
C LEU A 363 -1.27 26.55 1.23
N VAL A 364 -0.77 25.31 1.13
CA VAL A 364 0.13 24.88 0.05
C VAL A 364 -0.59 24.78 -1.30
N SER A 365 -1.78 24.21 -1.35
CA SER A 365 -2.60 24.13 -2.56
C SER A 365 -3.06 25.53 -3.01
N ILE A 366 -3.41 26.41 -2.07
CA ILE A 366 -3.74 27.82 -2.37
C ILE A 366 -2.48 28.59 -2.81
N TRP A 367 -1.31 28.33 -2.22
CA TRP A 367 -0.05 28.97 -2.60
C TRP A 367 0.41 28.53 -3.99
N LEU A 368 0.33 27.23 -4.31
CA LEU A 368 0.58 26.66 -5.63
C LEU A 368 -0.39 27.24 -6.68
N ALA A 369 -1.66 27.43 -6.32
CA ALA A 369 -2.66 28.06 -7.18
C ALA A 369 -2.43 29.58 -7.36
N LYS A 370 -1.86 30.27 -6.35
CA LYS A 370 -1.63 31.73 -6.39
C LYS A 370 -0.34 32.15 -7.08
N LYS A 371 0.74 31.35 -7.03
CA LYS A 371 2.04 31.72 -7.61
C LYS A 371 2.24 31.29 -9.07
N ASN A 372 1.36 30.46 -9.65
CA ASN A 372 1.57 29.88 -10.99
C ASN A 372 0.40 30.14 -11.95
N SER A 373 0.30 31.36 -12.49
CA SER A 373 -0.55 31.66 -13.65
C SER A 373 -0.02 31.05 -14.97
N ALA A 374 1.15 30.41 -14.98
CA ALA A 374 1.77 29.83 -16.18
C ALA A 374 1.79 28.28 -16.24
N VAL A 375 1.38 27.56 -15.19
CA VAL A 375 1.48 26.07 -15.12
C VAL A 375 0.11 25.39 -14.98
N HIS A 376 -0.96 26.09 -15.35
CA HIS A 376 -2.32 25.56 -15.23
C HIS A 376 -2.68 24.45 -16.23
N SER A 377 -1.82 24.13 -17.20
CA SER A 377 -2.10 23.09 -18.21
C SER A 377 -1.54 21.70 -17.91
N LYS A 378 -0.80 21.49 -16.81
CA LYS A 378 -0.06 20.21 -16.59
C LYS A 378 -0.10 19.64 -15.17
N ILE A 379 -0.95 20.14 -14.27
CA ILE A 379 -1.12 19.56 -12.92
C ILE A 379 -2.45 18.81 -12.89
N SER A 380 -2.41 17.48 -12.86
CA SER A 380 -3.60 16.66 -12.60
C SER A 380 -3.86 16.66 -11.09
N TYR A 381 -5.00 17.19 -10.68
CA TYR A 381 -5.47 17.11 -9.29
C TYR A 381 -6.37 15.88 -9.19
N HIS A 382 -5.95 14.85 -8.45
CA HIS A 382 -6.83 13.73 -8.11
C HIS A 382 -7.29 13.87 -6.67
N ASN A 383 -8.54 14.29 -6.54
CA ASN A 383 -9.24 14.49 -5.29
C ASN A 383 -9.87 13.13 -4.91
N TYR A 384 -9.18 12.31 -4.11
CA TYR A 384 -9.85 11.18 -3.46
C TYR A 384 -10.66 11.70 -2.26
N SER A 385 -11.77 12.34 -2.57
CA SER A 385 -12.87 12.58 -1.65
C SER A 385 -14.09 11.80 -2.15
N ALA A 386 -14.00 10.47 -2.14
CA ALA A 386 -15.19 9.62 -2.22
C ALA A 386 -15.83 9.53 -0.84
N CYS A 387 -16.53 10.59 -0.46
CA CYS A 387 -17.66 10.60 0.47
C CYS A 387 -18.22 12.03 0.52
N ARG A 388 -19.01 12.41 -0.49
CA ARG A 388 -20.05 13.43 -0.33
C ARG A 388 -21.34 12.97 -0.99
N PRO A 389 -22.49 13.09 -0.30
CA PRO A 389 -23.79 12.79 -0.86
C PRO A 389 -24.16 13.81 -1.95
N ILE A 390 -24.80 13.30 -2.99
CA ILE A 390 -25.37 14.06 -4.10
C ILE A 390 -26.49 14.95 -3.54
N LEU A 391 -26.30 16.26 -3.62
CA LEU A 391 -27.38 17.24 -3.49
C LEU A 391 -27.35 18.13 -4.73
N ILE A 392 -28.39 17.96 -5.55
CA ILE A 392 -28.65 18.68 -6.78
C ILE A 392 -28.83 20.16 -6.43
N SER A 393 -28.02 21.01 -7.06
CA SER A 393 -28.13 22.47 -7.02
C SER A 393 -29.24 22.92 -7.96
N THR A 394 -30.34 23.46 -7.42
CA THR A 394 -31.19 24.41 -8.13
C THR A 394 -31.25 25.70 -7.33
N SER A 395 -30.82 26.78 -7.98
CA SER A 395 -30.78 28.15 -7.51
C SER A 395 -32.15 28.70 -7.09
N THR A 396 -32.25 29.27 -5.87
CA THR A 396 -32.86 30.59 -5.54
C THR A 396 -32.88 30.84 -4.02
N PRO A 397 -32.95 32.10 -3.54
CA PRO A 397 -32.68 32.46 -2.14
C PRO A 397 -33.95 32.62 -1.29
N ALA A 398 -33.99 32.03 -0.09
CA ALA A 398 -34.94 32.41 0.96
C ALA A 398 -34.37 32.15 2.38
N ARG A 399 -34.74 33.05 3.30
CA ARG A 399 -34.24 33.27 4.68
C ARG A 399 -34.52 32.11 5.67
N PRO A 400 -33.81 32.06 6.82
CA PRO A 400 -33.74 30.88 7.68
C PRO A 400 -34.88 30.80 8.71
N THR A 401 -35.32 29.58 9.03
CA THR A 401 -36.20 29.30 10.18
C THR A 401 -35.55 28.30 11.15
N GLY A 402 -35.36 28.76 12.39
CA GLY A 402 -35.56 28.07 13.69
C GLY A 402 -34.94 26.72 14.05
N MET A 403 -34.64 25.81 13.11
CA MET A 403 -34.39 24.39 13.43
C MET A 403 -32.93 23.95 13.24
N ALA A 404 -32.10 24.81 12.63
CA ALA A 404 -30.67 24.54 12.41
C ALA A 404 -29.79 24.77 13.66
N LEU A 405 -30.26 25.49 14.68
CA LEU A 405 -29.49 25.74 15.91
C LEU A 405 -29.55 24.61 16.94
N LEU A 406 -30.51 23.67 16.83
CA LEU A 406 -30.65 22.58 17.79
C LEU A 406 -29.75 21.37 17.44
N LEU A 407 -29.52 21.11 16.14
CA LEU A 407 -28.65 20.02 15.69
C LEU A 407 -27.15 20.34 15.82
N MET A 408 -26.78 21.63 15.87
CA MET A 408 -25.39 22.05 16.06
C MET A 408 -24.93 21.94 17.54
N ARG A 409 -25.85 21.81 18.50
CA ARG A 409 -25.52 21.59 19.93
C ARG A 409 -25.39 20.11 20.32
N ILE A 410 -25.96 19.17 19.56
CA ILE A 410 -25.85 17.74 19.87
C ILE A 410 -24.54 17.14 19.32
N SER A 411 -24.01 17.68 18.21
CA SER A 411 -22.74 17.20 17.62
C SER A 411 -21.48 17.62 18.41
N LEU A 412 -21.58 18.54 19.37
CA LEU A 412 -20.45 19.00 20.18
C LEU A 412 -20.28 18.26 21.52
N MET A 413 -21.23 17.40 21.92
CA MET A 413 -21.19 16.70 23.22
C MET A 413 -20.67 15.26 23.17
N LEU A 414 -20.38 14.69 22.00
CA LEU A 414 -19.82 13.34 21.88
C LEU A 414 -18.29 13.31 21.62
N TYR A 415 -17.60 14.44 21.76
CA TYR A 415 -16.16 14.57 21.53
C TYR A 415 -15.30 14.56 22.81
N TYR A 416 -15.86 14.18 23.96
CA TYR A 416 -15.12 14.02 25.22
C TYR A 416 -15.56 12.76 25.97
N SER A 417 -14.97 11.60 25.66
CA SER A 417 -14.72 10.53 26.65
C SER A 417 -13.71 9.52 26.10
N ALA A 418 -12.56 9.38 26.77
CA ALA A 418 -11.68 8.23 26.66
C ALA A 418 -12.01 7.22 27.80
N PRO A 419 -11.36 6.05 27.88
CA PRO A 419 -12.00 4.74 27.74
C PRO A 419 -12.39 4.08 29.08
N SER A 420 -13.37 3.17 29.04
CA SER A 420 -13.56 2.16 30.08
C SER A 420 -13.80 0.79 29.47
N ALA A 421 -13.06 -0.17 30.03
CA ALA A 421 -13.09 -1.59 29.71
C ALA A 421 -14.47 -2.22 29.93
N LEU A 422 -14.87 -3.17 29.08
CA LEU A 422 -15.68 -4.33 29.49
C LEU A 422 -15.71 -5.39 28.38
N GLY A 423 -15.53 -6.63 28.81
CA GLY A 423 -15.25 -7.81 27.99
C GLY A 423 -16.37 -8.25 27.06
N MET A 424 -15.95 -8.90 25.99
CA MET A 424 -16.81 -9.49 24.97
C MET A 424 -17.10 -10.95 25.36
N VAL A 425 -18.34 -11.23 25.77
CA VAL A 425 -18.86 -12.58 25.95
C VAL A 425 -19.31 -13.12 24.59
N LEU A 426 -18.73 -14.25 24.20
CA LEU A 426 -19.12 -15.09 23.07
C LEU A 426 -20.55 -15.62 23.28
N LEU A 427 -21.43 -15.46 22.28
CA LEU A 427 -22.68 -16.21 22.20
C LEU A 427 -22.64 -17.17 21.01
N SER A 428 -22.44 -18.43 21.35
CA SER A 428 -22.67 -19.62 20.52
C SER A 428 -24.17 -19.86 20.35
N PRO A 429 -24.66 -20.31 19.17
CA PRO A 429 -26.06 -20.67 18.99
C PRO A 429 -26.27 -22.14 19.32
N ASN A 430 -26.78 -22.43 20.52
CA ASN A 430 -27.55 -23.63 20.80
C ASN A 430 -28.14 -23.51 22.22
N ILE A 431 -29.47 -23.52 22.33
CA ILE A 431 -30.22 -24.31 23.31
C ILE A 431 -31.72 -24.11 23.05
N HIS A 432 -32.36 -25.25 22.81
CA HIS A 432 -33.79 -25.49 22.80
C HIS A 432 -34.46 -25.09 24.13
N SER A 433 -35.74 -24.74 24.03
CA SER A 433 -36.80 -24.91 25.04
C SER A 433 -36.63 -24.22 26.40
N PHE A 434 -37.54 -23.30 26.74
CA PHE A 434 -38.65 -23.62 27.64
C PHE A 434 -39.69 -22.49 27.70
N CYS A 435 -40.95 -22.90 27.77
CA CYS A 435 -42.18 -22.12 27.89
C CYS A 435 -42.45 -21.65 29.33
N ARG A 436 -43.27 -20.59 29.46
CA ARG A 436 -44.02 -20.10 30.64
C ARG A 436 -43.15 -19.44 31.72
N ARG A 437 -43.50 -18.28 32.29
CA ARG A 437 -44.77 -17.57 32.49
C ARG A 437 -44.52 -16.06 32.48
#